data_AF-A0A260BE35-F1
#
_entry.id   AF-A0A260BE35-F1
#
_cell.length_a   1.000
_cell.length_b   1.000
_cell.length_c   1.000
_cell.angle_alpha   90.00
_cell.angle_beta   90.00
_cell.angle_gamma   90.00
#
_symmetry.space_group_name_H-M   'P 1'
#
loop_
_entity.id
_entity.type
_entity.pdbx_description
1 polymer ?
#
loop_
_entity_poly.entity_id
_entity_poly.type
_entity_poly.pdbx_seq_one_letter_code
_entity_poly.pdbx_strand_id
1 'polypeptide(L)'
;MDGPVLLLVVIFAIAVAGFAKRLDLQVPLVLVTVGSIASFVPGVPHISLSPQLILGVVLPPLLYSAALNYSFVSFRRNIGQILRLGLVMVIVTTVAVGYFANLLVPELTLGAALVLGAVVAPPDAVSAIAVGRKLGLPARMMAILTGESLVNDAAALTLFTLTVASVTGSRIELGSPVLFFLYEIVGGVLVGFVLSRIVRFVRNRIADSALETVLGLVLPFAAYLAAEEIHASGVLAVVTAGFVLGRVTADVSVSTRVQERQVWPTVDLLLEAFVFAYMGLQLKFVISEVQREGLPVHHIFGYALLVLLVVIVVRPAWIFFNSGRNLLFRTVFRREGVADGLTWQQNLVLSWAGMRGVVTLAAAAGVPFTTVLGEEFPGRAVIQAVAFVVAVGTLLLQGLTLPLLIRRLDVADPLEQQRNDNQRLLSQAIARTAAETYLERAAKDGISGVDSDRVAEVIARVRRSVRARMDADETEDREKRIAAAGALFDTLRHNVLVAQRAALIAARDSGELDDEALRAVLNGLDVEEIAAEARIERRTT
;
A
#
# COMPACT_ATOMS: atom_id res chain seq x y z
N MET A 1 5.58 27.79 12.49
CA MET A 1 5.07 28.72 11.45
C MET A 1 5.75 28.34 10.14
N ASP A 2 5.41 27.17 9.59
CA ASP A 2 6.27 26.47 8.63
C ASP A 2 5.60 26.20 7.28
N GLY A 3 4.37 26.69 7.08
CA GLY A 3 3.58 26.43 5.87
C GLY A 3 4.31 26.75 4.55
N PRO A 4 4.91 27.96 4.38
CA PRO A 4 5.67 28.29 3.18
C PRO A 4 6.90 27.40 2.97
N VAL A 5 7.58 27.02 4.06
CA VAL A 5 8.77 26.17 4.02
C VAL A 5 8.41 24.74 3.63
N LEU A 6 7.32 24.21 4.18
CA LEU A 6 6.80 22.89 3.80
C LEU A 6 6.44 22.84 2.32
N LEU A 7 5.82 23.90 1.80
CA LEU A 7 5.49 24.01 0.38
C LEU A 7 6.75 24.04 -0.49
N LEU A 8 7.81 24.74 -0.07
CA LEU A 8 9.11 24.72 -0.74
C LEU A 8 9.74 23.31 -0.75
N VAL A 9 9.65 22.55 0.35
CA VAL A 9 10.12 21.17 0.40
C VAL A 9 9.34 20.29 -0.56
N VAL A 10 8.02 20.43 -0.62
CA VAL A 10 7.18 19.67 -1.56
C VAL A 10 7.55 20.01 -3.01
N ILE A 11 7.70 21.29 -3.36
CA ILE A 11 8.11 21.71 -4.70
C ILE A 11 9.48 21.14 -5.06
N PHE A 12 10.46 21.24 -4.16
CA PHE A 12 11.79 20.69 -4.34
C PHE A 12 11.75 19.16 -4.50
N ALA A 13 10.99 18.47 -3.66
CA ALA A 13 10.82 17.03 -3.72
C ALA A 13 10.20 16.58 -5.06
N ILE A 14 9.19 17.28 -5.57
CA ILE A 14 8.58 17.00 -6.86
C ILE A 14 9.59 17.23 -8.00
N ALA A 15 10.37 18.31 -7.94
CA ALA A 15 11.40 18.60 -8.95
C ALA A 15 12.48 17.49 -8.99
N VAL A 16 12.98 17.08 -7.83
CA VAL A 16 13.96 15.99 -7.70
C VAL A 16 13.35 14.65 -8.14
N ALA A 17 12.12 14.35 -7.77
CA ALA A 17 11.41 13.15 -8.19
C ALA A 17 11.23 13.10 -9.72
N GLY A 18 10.89 14.22 -10.34
CA GLY A 18 10.80 14.35 -11.81
C GLY A 18 12.14 14.07 -12.49
N PHE A 19 13.23 14.60 -11.94
CA PHE A 19 14.59 14.34 -12.45
C PHE A 19 15.01 12.88 -12.26
N ALA A 20 14.75 12.29 -11.09
CA ALA A 20 15.04 10.89 -10.80
C ALA A 20 14.32 9.94 -11.76
N LYS A 21 13.02 10.20 -12.04
CA LYS A 21 12.24 9.42 -13.02
C LYS A 21 12.82 9.51 -14.43
N ARG A 22 13.31 10.69 -14.85
CA ARG A 22 13.96 10.85 -16.17
C ARG A 22 15.23 10.02 -16.32
N LEU A 23 15.96 9.81 -15.22
CA LEU A 23 17.19 9.00 -15.19
C LEU A 23 16.95 7.52 -14.85
N ASP A 24 15.68 7.09 -14.76
CA ASP A 24 15.29 5.74 -14.34
C ASP A 24 15.83 5.32 -12.96
N LEU A 25 16.04 6.30 -12.07
CA LEU A 25 16.51 6.11 -10.70
C LEU A 25 15.34 5.92 -9.73
N GLN A 26 15.60 5.26 -8.60
CA GLN A 26 14.60 5.11 -7.54
C GLN A 26 14.39 6.45 -6.83
N VAL A 27 13.19 7.02 -6.98
CA VAL A 27 12.81 8.31 -6.40
C VAL A 27 13.11 8.42 -4.90
N PRO A 28 12.76 7.43 -4.04
CA PRO A 28 13.07 7.48 -2.61
C PRO A 28 14.56 7.65 -2.30
N LEU A 29 15.43 6.92 -3.01
CA LEU A 29 16.87 6.97 -2.82
C LEU A 29 17.45 8.34 -3.17
N VAL A 30 17.03 8.89 -4.32
CA VAL A 30 17.50 10.20 -4.77
C VAL A 30 17.05 11.29 -3.82
N LEU A 31 15.78 11.27 -3.38
CA LEU A 31 15.24 12.28 -2.47
C LEU A 31 15.93 12.29 -1.11
N VAL A 32 16.16 11.12 -0.53
CA VAL A 32 16.85 11.02 0.76
C VAL A 32 18.30 11.46 0.63
N THR A 33 19.01 11.03 -0.43
CA THR A 33 20.40 11.41 -0.66
C THR A 33 20.54 12.91 -0.87
N VAL A 34 19.72 13.49 -1.76
CA VAL A 34 19.74 14.92 -2.07
C VAL A 34 19.28 15.74 -0.85
N GLY A 35 18.25 15.30 -0.14
CA GLY A 35 17.78 15.94 1.09
C GLY A 35 18.84 15.93 2.19
N SER A 36 19.57 14.81 2.35
CA SER A 36 20.69 14.70 3.29
C SER A 36 21.83 15.64 2.95
N ILE A 37 22.22 15.76 1.68
CA ILE A 37 23.23 16.73 1.23
C ILE A 37 22.71 18.17 1.45
N ALA A 38 21.47 18.44 1.04
CA ALA A 38 20.83 19.75 1.17
C ALA A 38 20.72 20.20 2.63
N SER A 39 20.56 19.27 3.57
CA SER A 39 20.48 19.59 5.01
C SER A 39 21.71 20.36 5.52
N PHE A 40 22.88 20.19 4.89
CA PHE A 40 24.12 20.89 5.25
C PHE A 40 24.27 22.27 4.61
N VAL A 41 23.42 22.63 3.64
CA VAL A 41 23.50 23.92 2.94
C VAL A 41 23.12 25.06 3.91
N PRO A 42 23.96 26.10 4.06
CA PRO A 42 23.63 27.26 4.87
C PRO A 42 22.33 27.94 4.40
N GLY A 43 21.43 28.27 5.32
CA GLY A 43 20.15 28.91 5.02
C GLY A 43 18.96 27.96 4.85
N VAL A 44 19.17 26.64 4.80
CA VAL A 44 18.07 25.67 4.89
C VAL A 44 17.50 25.67 6.32
N PRO A 45 16.22 26.00 6.52
CA PRO A 45 15.61 26.05 7.85
C PRO A 45 15.44 24.64 8.44
N HIS A 46 15.50 24.54 9.76
CA HIS A 46 15.14 23.30 10.45
C HIS A 46 13.63 23.12 10.42
N ILE A 47 13.18 22.02 9.82
CA ILE A 47 11.76 21.68 9.74
C ILE A 47 11.50 20.59 10.77
N SER A 48 10.80 20.97 11.85
CA SER A 48 10.30 20.04 12.85
C SER A 48 8.81 19.82 12.61
N LEU A 49 8.43 18.66 12.07
CA LEU A 49 7.03 18.26 12.02
C LEU A 49 6.66 17.53 13.30
N SER A 50 5.46 17.81 13.81
CA SER A 50 4.93 17.01 14.90
C SER A 50 4.68 15.58 14.40
N PRO A 51 4.99 14.56 15.22
CA PRO A 51 4.73 13.14 14.91
C PRO A 51 3.27 12.89 14.50
N GLN A 52 2.34 13.59 15.14
CA GLN A 52 0.91 13.50 14.88
C GLN A 52 0.54 13.97 13.46
N LEU A 53 1.27 14.94 12.89
CA LEU A 53 1.04 15.34 11.50
C LEU A 53 1.52 14.25 10.53
N ILE A 54 2.65 13.61 10.80
CA ILE A 54 3.13 12.52 9.93
C ILE A 54 2.19 11.31 10.02
N LEU A 55 1.84 10.89 11.24
CA LEU A 55 0.99 9.73 11.47
C LEU A 55 -0.48 9.96 11.10
N GLY A 56 -1.01 11.17 11.30
CA GLY A 56 -2.42 11.50 11.05
C GLY A 56 -2.72 12.12 9.68
N VAL A 57 -1.72 12.68 8.98
CA VAL A 57 -1.93 13.32 7.66
C VAL A 57 -1.26 12.56 6.53
N VAL A 58 -0.04 12.07 6.72
CA VAL A 58 0.71 11.41 5.64
C VAL A 58 0.37 9.93 5.53
N LEU A 59 0.39 9.23 6.67
CA LEU A 59 0.24 7.79 6.71
C LEU A 59 -1.17 7.30 6.28
N PRO A 60 -2.30 7.94 6.69
CA PRO A 60 -3.62 7.40 6.40
C PRO A 60 -3.95 7.34 4.90
N PRO A 61 -3.70 8.38 4.08
CA PRO A 61 -3.90 8.28 2.64
C PRO A 61 -3.06 7.18 1.97
N LEU A 62 -1.80 7.01 2.37
CA LEU A 62 -0.90 5.98 1.81
C LEU A 62 -1.40 4.57 2.12
N LEU A 63 -1.77 4.31 3.38
CA LEU A 63 -2.33 3.03 3.80
C LEU A 63 -3.67 2.73 3.11
N TYR A 64 -4.50 3.76 2.98
CA TYR A 64 -5.79 3.63 2.31
C TYR A 64 -5.63 3.34 0.83
N SER A 65 -4.76 4.07 0.12
CA SER A 65 -4.42 3.79 -1.29
C SER A 65 -3.89 2.37 -1.46
N ALA A 66 -2.98 1.93 -0.59
CA ALA A 66 -2.44 0.58 -0.61
C ALA A 66 -3.53 -0.49 -0.38
N ALA A 67 -4.42 -0.29 0.59
CA ALA A 67 -5.53 -1.21 0.89
C ALA A 67 -6.61 -1.22 -0.19
N LEU A 68 -6.97 -0.05 -0.74
CA LEU A 68 -7.93 0.10 -1.84
C LEU A 68 -7.51 -0.73 -3.07
N ASN A 69 -6.22 -0.68 -3.39
CA ASN A 69 -5.66 -1.35 -4.55
C ASN A 69 -5.27 -2.81 -4.27
N TYR A 70 -5.51 -3.33 -3.07
CA TYR A 70 -5.14 -4.70 -2.69
C TYR A 70 -6.34 -5.65 -2.68
N SER A 71 -6.14 -6.88 -3.17
CA SER A 71 -7.18 -7.91 -3.23
C SER A 71 -7.40 -8.51 -1.86
N PHE A 72 -8.61 -8.36 -1.32
CA PHE A 72 -8.97 -8.96 -0.04
C PHE A 72 -8.91 -10.51 -0.08
N VAL A 73 -9.20 -11.11 -1.23
CA VAL A 73 -9.11 -12.57 -1.43
C VAL A 73 -7.65 -13.02 -1.32
N SER A 74 -6.74 -12.29 -1.97
CA SER A 74 -5.30 -12.54 -1.93
C SER A 74 -4.72 -12.34 -0.53
N PHE A 75 -5.17 -11.29 0.18
CA PHE A 75 -4.86 -11.07 1.59
C PHE A 75 -5.27 -12.25 2.46
N ARG A 76 -6.55 -12.68 2.37
CA ARG A 76 -7.07 -13.80 3.16
C ARG A 76 -6.33 -15.11 2.85
N ARG A 77 -5.99 -15.37 1.58
CA ARG A 77 -5.24 -16.56 1.16
C ARG A 77 -3.82 -16.58 1.75
N ASN A 78 -3.19 -15.42 1.93
CA ASN A 78 -1.83 -15.29 2.45
C ASN A 78 -1.77 -14.84 3.93
N ILE A 79 -2.90 -14.78 4.63
CA ILE A 79 -3.01 -14.21 5.98
C ILE A 79 -2.02 -14.81 6.98
N GLY A 80 -1.77 -16.12 6.89
CA GLY A 80 -0.84 -16.80 7.79
C GLY A 80 0.61 -16.33 7.63
N GLN A 81 1.04 -15.99 6.41
CA GLN A 81 2.38 -15.44 6.17
C GLN A 81 2.43 -13.95 6.51
N ILE A 82 1.36 -13.22 6.15
CA ILE A 82 1.23 -11.79 6.44
C ILE A 82 1.28 -11.54 7.95
N LEU A 83 0.56 -12.32 8.78
CA LEU A 83 0.62 -12.17 10.24
C LEU A 83 1.99 -12.55 10.82
N ARG A 84 2.68 -13.54 10.24
CA ARG A 84 4.03 -13.92 10.69
C ARG A 84 5.05 -12.82 10.42
N LEU A 85 4.96 -12.13 9.29
CA LEU A 85 5.90 -11.06 8.92
C LEU A 85 5.45 -9.68 9.45
N GLY A 86 4.16 -9.42 9.47
CA GLY A 86 3.60 -8.13 9.88
C GLY A 86 3.39 -7.99 11.38
N LEU A 87 3.20 -9.07 12.14
CA LEU A 87 3.00 -8.99 13.58
C LEU A 87 4.11 -9.69 14.36
N VAL A 88 4.31 -10.99 14.13
CA VAL A 88 5.26 -11.79 14.93
C VAL A 88 6.69 -11.30 14.71
N MET A 89 7.08 -11.08 13.46
CA MET A 89 8.41 -10.59 13.13
C MET A 89 8.67 -9.16 13.67
N VAL A 90 7.65 -8.30 13.73
CA VAL A 90 7.76 -6.97 14.36
C VAL A 90 8.09 -7.15 15.84
N ILE A 91 7.36 -7.99 16.57
CA ILE A 91 7.65 -8.30 17.99
C ILE A 91 9.07 -8.85 18.16
N VAL A 92 9.47 -9.81 17.31
CA VAL A 92 10.82 -10.41 17.35
C VAL A 92 11.89 -9.34 17.12
N THR A 93 11.69 -8.45 16.16
CA THR A 93 12.65 -7.37 15.87
C THR A 93 12.71 -6.36 17.01
N THR A 94 11.57 -6.00 17.59
CA THR A 94 11.49 -5.11 18.76
C THR A 94 12.29 -5.66 19.94
N VAL A 95 12.11 -6.94 20.27
CA VAL A 95 12.83 -7.58 21.38
C VAL A 95 14.31 -7.76 21.05
N ALA A 96 14.64 -8.22 19.85
CA ALA A 96 16.03 -8.44 19.44
C ALA A 96 16.84 -7.14 19.44
N VAL A 97 16.29 -6.09 18.82
CA VAL A 97 16.93 -4.77 18.77
C VAL A 97 16.95 -4.14 20.16
N GLY A 98 15.86 -4.21 20.92
CA GLY A 98 15.81 -3.60 22.25
C GLY A 98 16.77 -4.23 23.24
N TYR A 99 16.88 -5.56 23.25
CA TYR A 99 17.87 -6.23 24.09
C TYR A 99 19.31 -5.92 23.64
N PHE A 100 19.55 -5.96 22.33
CA PHE A 100 20.88 -5.63 21.79
C PHE A 100 21.28 -4.17 22.08
N ALA A 101 20.37 -3.22 21.91
CA ALA A 101 20.62 -1.81 22.15
C ALA A 101 20.81 -1.51 23.64
N ASN A 102 20.07 -2.16 24.55
CA ASN A 102 20.27 -2.01 25.98
C ASN A 102 21.66 -2.50 26.44
N LEU A 103 22.19 -3.56 25.82
CA LEU A 103 23.54 -4.06 26.11
C LEU A 103 24.64 -3.17 25.53
N LEU A 104 24.38 -2.56 24.37
CA LEU A 104 25.39 -1.83 23.60
C LEU A 104 25.47 -0.34 23.98
N VAL A 105 24.33 0.28 24.31
CA VAL A 105 24.17 1.72 24.48
C VAL A 105 23.89 2.00 25.96
N PRO A 106 24.89 2.46 26.73
CA PRO A 106 24.75 2.70 28.17
C PRO A 106 23.66 3.71 28.54
N GLU A 107 23.34 4.62 27.62
CA GLU A 107 22.34 5.68 27.79
C GLU A 107 20.88 5.15 27.76
N LEU A 108 20.66 3.91 27.29
CA LEU A 108 19.33 3.32 27.13
C LEU A 108 18.98 2.34 28.24
N THR A 109 17.94 2.68 29.00
CA THR A 109 17.24 1.70 29.85
C THR A 109 16.60 0.62 28.99
N LEU A 110 16.27 -0.54 29.57
CA LEU A 110 15.62 -1.62 28.82
C LEU A 110 14.32 -1.15 28.15
N GLY A 111 13.52 -0.33 28.84
CA GLY A 111 12.30 0.24 28.29
C GLY A 111 12.58 1.17 27.11
N ALA A 112 13.55 2.09 27.23
CA ALA A 112 13.95 2.99 26.14
C ALA A 112 14.51 2.23 24.93
N ALA A 113 15.26 1.16 25.18
CA ALA A 113 15.78 0.30 24.13
C ALA A 113 14.66 -0.50 23.44
N LEU A 114 13.65 -0.96 24.17
CA LEU A 114 12.45 -1.58 23.58
C LEU A 114 11.64 -0.57 22.75
N VAL A 115 11.57 0.70 23.16
CA VAL A 115 10.99 1.79 22.33
C VAL A 115 11.76 1.92 21.02
N LEU A 116 13.10 1.98 21.07
CA LEU A 116 13.93 1.97 19.86
C LEU A 116 13.65 0.75 18.98
N GLY A 117 13.55 -0.44 19.59
CA GLY A 117 13.20 -1.67 18.90
C GLY A 117 11.86 -1.56 18.17
N ALA A 118 10.82 -1.07 18.83
CA ALA A 118 9.49 -0.89 18.25
C ALA A 118 9.49 0.11 17.08
N VAL A 119 10.28 1.18 17.21
CA VAL A 119 10.44 2.23 16.21
C VAL A 119 11.09 1.71 14.92
N VAL A 120 12.12 0.85 15.01
CA VAL A 120 12.86 0.35 13.83
C VAL A 120 12.38 -1.02 13.32
N ALA A 121 11.46 -1.66 14.05
CA ALA A 121 10.90 -2.95 13.69
C ALA A 121 10.12 -2.96 12.35
N PRO A 122 9.17 -2.02 12.09
CA PRO A 122 8.31 -2.10 10.91
C PRO A 122 9.08 -1.79 9.62
N PRO A 123 9.07 -2.69 8.63
CA PRO A 123 9.59 -2.42 7.31
C PRO A 123 8.59 -1.64 6.44
N ASP A 124 9.06 -0.64 5.71
CA ASP A 124 8.36 0.06 4.65
C ASP A 124 8.51 -0.71 3.32
N ALA A 125 7.40 -1.29 2.86
CA ALA A 125 7.37 -2.07 1.62
C ALA A 125 7.21 -1.21 0.36
N VAL A 126 6.92 0.10 0.45
CA VAL A 126 6.59 0.94 -0.71
C VAL A 126 7.68 0.89 -1.77
N SER A 127 8.92 1.13 -1.36
CA SER A 127 10.09 1.09 -2.26
C SER A 127 10.31 -0.33 -2.83
N ALA A 128 10.08 -1.37 -2.03
CA ALA A 128 10.28 -2.76 -2.46
C ALA A 128 9.22 -3.19 -3.47
N ILE A 129 7.96 -2.79 -3.26
CA ILE A 129 6.81 -3.05 -4.13
C ILE A 129 7.03 -2.34 -5.47
N ALA A 130 7.48 -1.09 -5.48
CA ALA A 130 7.76 -0.35 -6.72
C ALA A 130 8.84 -1.03 -7.57
N VAL A 131 9.97 -1.39 -6.95
CA VAL A 131 11.06 -2.11 -7.63
C VAL A 131 10.62 -3.51 -8.06
N GLY A 132 9.94 -4.23 -7.18
CA GLY A 132 9.45 -5.58 -7.41
C GLY A 132 8.50 -5.66 -8.59
N ARG A 133 7.53 -4.74 -8.68
CA ARG A 133 6.60 -4.64 -9.81
C ARG A 133 7.33 -4.36 -11.12
N LYS A 134 8.29 -3.43 -11.12
CA LYS A 134 9.09 -3.08 -12.30
C LYS A 134 9.95 -4.26 -12.80
N LEU A 135 10.43 -5.11 -11.89
CA LEU A 135 11.25 -6.28 -12.20
C LEU A 135 10.44 -7.58 -12.34
N GLY A 136 9.12 -7.52 -12.29
CA GLY A 136 8.25 -8.67 -12.53
C GLY A 136 8.25 -9.71 -11.40
N LEU A 137 8.34 -9.28 -10.13
CA LEU A 137 8.20 -10.22 -9.02
C LEU A 137 6.85 -10.95 -9.04
N PRO A 138 6.84 -12.24 -8.63
CA PRO A 138 5.63 -13.03 -8.42
C PRO A 138 4.48 -12.28 -7.76
N ALA A 139 3.26 -12.43 -8.27
CA ALA A 139 2.07 -11.78 -7.73
C ALA A 139 1.84 -12.18 -6.26
N ARG A 140 2.14 -13.43 -5.91
CA ARG A 140 2.09 -13.87 -4.51
C ARG A 140 3.11 -13.16 -3.62
N MET A 141 4.33 -12.90 -4.09
CA MET A 141 5.32 -12.14 -3.32
C MET A 141 4.88 -10.69 -3.15
N MET A 142 4.35 -10.10 -4.21
CA MET A 142 3.77 -8.76 -4.17
C MET A 142 2.63 -8.68 -3.16
N ALA A 143 1.74 -9.68 -3.11
CA ALA A 143 0.66 -9.76 -2.13
C ALA A 143 1.19 -9.87 -0.69
N ILE A 144 2.20 -10.71 -0.46
CA ILE A 144 2.80 -10.87 0.89
C ILE A 144 3.47 -9.57 1.34
N LEU A 145 4.26 -8.90 0.47
CA LEU A 145 4.93 -7.63 0.78
C LEU A 145 3.93 -6.52 1.09
N THR A 146 2.90 -6.34 0.26
CA THR A 146 1.85 -5.34 0.50
C THR A 146 1.05 -5.67 1.77
N GLY A 147 0.74 -6.95 2.00
CA GLY A 147 0.03 -7.36 3.20
C GLY A 147 0.84 -7.15 4.49
N GLU A 148 2.14 -7.44 4.45
CA GLU A 148 3.08 -7.19 5.55
C GLU A 148 3.08 -5.71 5.93
N SER A 149 3.19 -4.79 4.97
CA SER A 149 3.20 -3.34 5.24
C SER A 149 1.89 -2.79 5.79
N LEU A 150 0.75 -3.42 5.49
CA LEU A 150 -0.54 -2.98 6.05
C LEU A 150 -0.69 -3.39 7.52
N VAL A 151 -0.10 -4.51 7.93
CA VAL A 151 -0.24 -5.06 9.29
C VAL A 151 0.87 -4.57 10.21
N ASN A 152 2.09 -4.36 9.68
CA ASN A 152 3.26 -4.02 10.48
C ASN A 152 3.17 -2.62 11.11
N ASP A 153 2.61 -1.64 10.42
CA ASP A 153 2.47 -0.27 10.92
C ASP A 153 1.53 -0.24 12.12
N ALA A 154 0.45 -1.01 12.07
CA ALA A 154 -0.46 -1.17 13.20
C ALA A 154 0.25 -1.83 14.39
N ALA A 155 0.93 -2.97 14.15
CA ALA A 155 1.63 -3.69 15.20
C ALA A 155 2.75 -2.85 15.84
N ALA A 156 3.50 -2.10 15.03
CA ALA A 156 4.61 -1.28 15.50
C ALA A 156 4.14 -0.07 16.31
N LEU A 157 3.09 0.63 15.88
CA LEU A 157 2.52 1.74 16.65
C LEU A 157 1.93 1.27 17.98
N THR A 158 1.25 0.13 18.02
CA THR A 158 0.78 -0.44 19.29
C THR A 158 1.96 -0.79 20.22
N LEU A 159 2.98 -1.47 19.69
CA LEU A 159 4.19 -1.79 20.46
C LEU A 159 4.92 -0.53 20.93
N PHE A 160 4.96 0.52 20.12
CA PHE A 160 5.50 1.82 20.49
C PHE A 160 4.73 2.42 21.66
N THR A 161 3.39 2.49 21.59
CA THR A 161 2.55 3.01 22.68
C THR A 161 2.77 2.21 23.97
N LEU A 162 2.79 0.88 23.89
CA LEU A 162 3.02 0.00 25.05
C LEU A 162 4.41 0.19 25.67
N THR A 163 5.46 0.28 24.84
CA THR A 163 6.84 0.45 25.31
C THR A 163 7.06 1.85 25.87
N VAL A 164 6.52 2.90 25.24
CA VAL A 164 6.56 4.27 25.77
C VAL A 164 5.83 4.35 27.12
N ALA A 165 4.62 3.79 27.23
CA ALA A 165 3.86 3.77 28.48
C ALA A 165 4.64 3.08 29.61
N SER A 166 5.40 2.02 29.29
CA SER A 166 6.25 1.33 30.27
C SER A 166 7.41 2.18 30.78
N VAL A 167 7.95 3.09 29.96
CA VAL A 167 9.04 4.00 30.32
C VAL A 167 8.51 5.23 31.06
N THR A 168 7.40 5.79 30.59
CA THR A 168 6.83 7.01 31.19
C THR A 168 6.12 6.73 32.51
N GLY A 169 5.80 5.47 32.82
CA GLY A 169 4.99 5.09 33.97
C GLY A 169 3.50 5.35 33.77
N SER A 170 3.06 5.57 32.53
CA SER A 170 1.66 5.78 32.20
C SER A 170 0.86 4.50 32.38
N ARG A 171 -0.31 4.58 33.03
CA ARG A 171 -1.20 3.42 33.18
C ARG A 171 -1.89 3.11 31.85
N ILE A 172 -1.85 1.84 31.45
CA ILE A 172 -2.68 1.34 30.35
C ILE A 172 -4.10 1.17 30.90
N GLU A 173 -5.10 1.72 30.19
CA GLU A 173 -6.50 1.80 30.65
C GLU A 173 -7.11 0.43 31.01
N LEU A 174 -6.73 -0.62 30.30
CA LEU A 174 -7.29 -1.98 30.44
C LEU A 174 -6.48 -2.88 31.38
N GLY A 175 -5.40 -2.39 32.01
CA GLY A 175 -4.57 -3.13 32.99
C GLY A 175 -3.75 -4.30 32.43
N SER A 176 -4.15 -4.89 31.30
CA SER A 176 -3.44 -5.95 30.57
C SER A 176 -3.04 -5.49 29.17
N PRO A 177 -1.74 -5.51 28.81
CA PRO A 177 -1.28 -5.19 27.46
C PRO A 177 -1.93 -6.03 26.37
N VAL A 178 -2.28 -7.29 26.68
CA VAL A 178 -2.93 -8.21 25.73
C VAL A 178 -4.38 -7.80 25.45
N LEU A 179 -5.12 -7.39 26.50
CA LEU A 179 -6.49 -6.92 26.33
C LEU A 179 -6.53 -5.58 25.60
N PHE A 180 -5.59 -4.68 25.91
CA PHE A 180 -5.42 -3.42 25.21
C PHE A 180 -5.12 -3.64 23.72
N PHE A 181 -4.18 -4.52 23.40
CA PHE A 181 -3.88 -4.90 22.02
C PHE A 181 -5.10 -5.46 21.28
N LEU A 182 -5.89 -6.33 21.92
CA LEU A 182 -7.10 -6.89 21.32
C LEU A 182 -8.17 -5.80 21.10
N TYR A 183 -8.34 -4.89 22.07
CA TYR A 183 -9.25 -3.75 21.96
C TYR A 183 -8.86 -2.85 20.79
N GLU A 184 -7.58 -2.49 20.66
CA GLU A 184 -7.11 -1.65 19.56
C GLU A 184 -7.41 -2.26 18.19
N ILE A 185 -7.20 -3.58 18.03
CA ILE A 185 -7.50 -4.30 16.79
C ILE A 185 -8.99 -4.29 16.50
N VAL A 186 -9.81 -4.74 17.45
CA VAL A 186 -11.26 -4.88 17.25
C VAL A 186 -11.91 -3.52 17.05
N GLY A 187 -11.53 -2.52 17.84
CA GLY A 187 -12.01 -1.14 17.73
C GLY A 187 -11.64 -0.52 16.39
N GLY A 188 -10.39 -0.66 15.94
CA GLY A 188 -9.94 -0.13 14.65
C GLY A 188 -10.71 -0.74 13.48
N VAL A 189 -10.80 -2.08 13.45
CA VAL A 189 -11.57 -2.80 12.42
C VAL A 189 -13.05 -2.38 12.42
N LEU A 190 -13.67 -2.26 13.59
CA LEU A 190 -15.07 -1.87 13.70
C LEU A 190 -15.31 -0.44 13.19
N VAL A 191 -14.47 0.53 13.58
CA VAL A 191 -14.56 1.93 13.12
C VAL A 191 -14.42 2.00 11.61
N GLY A 192 -13.38 1.36 11.04
CA GLY A 192 -13.15 1.33 9.60
C GLY A 192 -14.32 0.70 8.83
N PHE A 193 -14.89 -0.39 9.34
CA PHE A 193 -16.06 -1.04 8.76
C PHE A 193 -17.29 -0.14 8.80
N VAL A 194 -17.61 0.47 9.94
CA VAL A 194 -18.78 1.35 10.08
C VAL A 194 -18.67 2.57 9.17
N LEU A 195 -17.52 3.28 9.18
CA LEU A 195 -17.33 4.48 8.37
C LEU A 195 -17.37 4.19 6.87
N SER A 196 -16.76 3.10 6.41
CA SER A 196 -16.84 2.71 5.01
C SER A 196 -18.27 2.34 4.57
N ARG A 197 -19.09 1.76 5.46
CA ARG A 197 -20.51 1.52 5.18
C ARG A 197 -21.31 2.82 5.08
N ILE A 198 -21.02 3.79 5.94
CA ILE A 198 -21.61 5.15 5.88
C ILE A 198 -21.23 5.82 4.56
N VAL A 199 -19.94 5.86 4.21
CA VAL A 199 -19.47 6.47 2.95
C VAL A 199 -20.10 5.80 1.74
N ARG A 200 -20.18 4.46 1.71
CA ARG A 200 -20.86 3.74 0.62
C ARG A 200 -22.33 4.10 0.52
N PHE A 201 -23.03 4.20 1.66
CA PHE A 201 -24.44 4.62 1.67
C PHE A 201 -24.61 6.04 1.12
N VAL A 202 -23.73 6.97 1.51
CA VAL A 202 -23.76 8.36 1.04
C VAL A 202 -23.44 8.44 -0.46
N ARG A 203 -22.41 7.73 -0.94
CA ARG A 203 -22.05 7.67 -2.37
C ARG A 203 -23.23 7.21 -3.23
N ASN A 204 -23.96 6.19 -2.79
CA ASN A 204 -25.13 5.67 -3.53
C ASN A 204 -26.32 6.66 -3.56
N ARG A 205 -26.24 7.80 -2.87
CA ARG A 205 -27.25 8.87 -2.86
C ARG A 205 -26.76 10.16 -3.54
N ILE A 206 -25.48 10.27 -3.85
CA ILE A 206 -24.87 11.40 -4.53
C ILE A 206 -24.73 11.02 -6.01
N ALA A 207 -25.10 11.91 -6.93
CA ALA A 207 -24.94 11.72 -8.36
C ALA A 207 -23.90 12.70 -8.93
N ASP A 208 -22.78 12.86 -8.21
CA ASP A 208 -21.69 13.79 -8.52
C ASP A 208 -20.34 13.12 -8.22
N SER A 209 -19.58 12.83 -9.27
CA SER A 209 -18.30 12.13 -9.18
C SER A 209 -17.21 12.92 -8.43
N ALA A 210 -17.26 14.26 -8.46
CA ALA A 210 -16.30 15.08 -7.73
C ALA A 210 -16.53 14.97 -6.23
N LEU A 211 -17.79 15.05 -5.78
CA LEU A 211 -18.15 14.85 -4.37
C LEU A 211 -17.82 13.43 -3.88
N GLU A 212 -18.08 12.40 -4.70
CA GLU A 212 -17.70 11.02 -4.37
C GLU A 212 -16.19 10.86 -4.19
N THR A 213 -15.41 11.48 -5.09
CA THR A 213 -13.94 11.48 -5.02
C THR A 213 -13.45 12.21 -3.76
N VAL A 214 -14.01 13.37 -3.44
CA VAL A 214 -13.68 14.12 -2.21
C VAL A 214 -13.99 13.30 -0.96
N LEU A 215 -15.15 12.61 -0.90
CA LEU A 215 -15.46 11.70 0.20
C LEU A 215 -14.41 10.58 0.33
N GLY A 216 -13.90 10.08 -0.79
CA GLY A 216 -12.82 9.09 -0.82
C GLY A 216 -11.52 9.62 -0.25
N LEU A 217 -11.19 10.87 -0.53
CA LEU A 217 -10.01 11.54 0.02
C LEU A 217 -10.15 11.84 1.51
N VAL A 218 -11.34 12.19 1.99
CA VAL A 218 -11.58 12.53 3.41
C VAL A 218 -11.63 11.29 4.31
N LEU A 219 -12.16 10.17 3.80
CA LEU A 219 -12.34 8.93 4.58
C LEU A 219 -11.09 8.43 5.33
N PRO A 220 -9.88 8.33 4.75
CA PRO A 220 -8.71 7.89 5.50
C PRO A 220 -8.43 8.74 6.74
N PHE A 221 -8.56 10.06 6.64
CA PHE A 221 -8.37 10.96 7.78
C PHE A 221 -9.46 10.75 8.84
N ALA A 222 -10.72 10.69 8.40
CA ALA A 222 -11.85 10.46 9.30
C ALA A 222 -11.75 9.12 10.03
N ALA A 223 -11.35 8.06 9.33
CA ALA A 223 -11.19 6.72 9.91
C ALA A 223 -10.05 6.66 10.92
N TYR A 224 -8.91 7.30 10.60
CA TYR A 224 -7.78 7.38 11.51
C TYR A 224 -8.13 8.14 12.79
N LEU A 225 -8.64 9.37 12.65
CA LEU A 225 -8.97 10.23 13.79
C LEU A 225 -10.08 9.64 14.65
N ALA A 226 -11.16 9.11 14.05
CA ALA A 226 -12.26 8.52 14.82
C ALA A 226 -11.83 7.30 15.64
N ALA A 227 -10.86 6.52 15.15
CA ALA A 227 -10.32 5.40 15.90
C ALA A 227 -9.37 5.86 17.02
N GLU A 228 -8.52 6.86 16.77
CA GLU A 228 -7.64 7.41 17.81
C GLU A 228 -8.40 8.06 18.98
N GLU A 229 -9.52 8.74 18.71
CA GLU A 229 -10.39 9.35 19.73
C GLU A 229 -10.95 8.32 20.74
N ILE A 230 -11.10 7.06 20.31
CA ILE A 230 -11.51 5.96 21.20
C ILE A 230 -10.35 5.06 21.61
N HIS A 231 -9.10 5.52 21.43
CA HIS A 231 -7.87 4.77 21.70
C HIS A 231 -7.80 3.40 20.98
N ALA A 232 -8.35 3.33 19.78
CA ALA A 232 -8.27 2.17 18.90
C ALA A 232 -7.25 2.37 17.77
N SER A 233 -6.91 1.31 17.04
CA SER A 233 -5.88 1.40 15.99
C SER A 233 -6.38 2.16 14.76
N GLY A 234 -5.92 3.42 14.61
CA GLY A 234 -6.17 4.26 13.44
C GLY A 234 -5.71 3.62 12.13
N VAL A 235 -4.53 2.99 12.14
CA VAL A 235 -4.00 2.24 10.98
C VAL A 235 -4.98 1.15 10.54
N LEU A 236 -5.47 0.30 11.46
CA LEU A 236 -6.40 -0.77 11.09
C LEU A 236 -7.78 -0.24 10.66
N ALA A 237 -8.23 0.89 11.20
CA ALA A 237 -9.46 1.54 10.74
C ALA A 237 -9.35 1.98 9.27
N VAL A 238 -8.24 2.63 8.92
CA VAL A 238 -7.95 3.06 7.55
C VAL A 238 -7.82 1.89 6.60
N VAL A 239 -7.05 0.87 6.97
CA VAL A 239 -6.85 -0.34 6.16
C VAL A 239 -8.17 -1.08 5.95
N THR A 240 -8.99 -1.21 6.99
CA THR A 240 -10.31 -1.84 6.89
C THR A 240 -11.24 -1.04 5.97
N ALA A 241 -11.27 0.28 6.12
CA ALA A 241 -12.05 1.15 5.23
C ALA A 241 -11.61 1.01 3.76
N GLY A 242 -10.30 0.95 3.51
CA GLY A 242 -9.71 0.71 2.20
C GLY A 242 -10.10 -0.65 1.61
N PHE A 243 -10.06 -1.74 2.39
CA PHE A 243 -10.53 -3.05 1.91
C PHE A 243 -12.02 -3.08 1.59
N VAL A 244 -12.86 -2.44 2.42
CA VAL A 244 -14.32 -2.43 2.22
C VAL A 244 -14.70 -1.62 0.98
N LEU A 245 -14.04 -0.48 0.72
CA LEU A 245 -14.31 0.34 -0.47
C LEU A 245 -13.56 -0.11 -1.72
N GLY A 246 -12.39 -0.74 -1.56
CA GLY A 246 -11.56 -1.28 -2.67
C GLY A 246 -12.09 -2.58 -3.27
N ARG A 247 -13.10 -3.19 -2.66
CA ARG A 247 -13.84 -4.30 -3.26
C ARG A 247 -14.61 -3.79 -4.48
N VAL A 248 -14.27 -4.32 -5.65
CA VAL A 248 -14.95 -3.96 -6.90
C VAL A 248 -16.39 -4.44 -6.86
N THR A 249 -17.32 -3.49 -6.89
CA THR A 249 -18.76 -3.71 -6.91
C THR A 249 -19.38 -3.03 -8.13
N ALA A 250 -20.55 -3.51 -8.56
CA ALA A 250 -21.22 -3.04 -9.77
C ALA A 250 -21.93 -1.67 -9.59
N ASP A 251 -22.04 -1.18 -8.36
CA ASP A 251 -22.81 0.00 -7.95
C ASP A 251 -22.04 1.33 -8.05
N VAL A 252 -20.74 1.30 -8.36
CA VAL A 252 -19.94 2.54 -8.51
C VAL A 252 -20.03 3.03 -9.96
N SER A 253 -20.08 4.35 -10.19
CA SER A 253 -20.03 4.92 -11.54
C SER A 253 -18.64 4.78 -12.17
N VAL A 254 -18.55 4.78 -13.51
CA VAL A 254 -17.27 4.68 -14.23
C VAL A 254 -16.44 5.94 -14.05
N SER A 255 -17.08 7.10 -14.11
CA SER A 255 -16.47 8.41 -13.93
C SER A 255 -15.76 8.51 -12.58
N THR A 256 -16.42 8.11 -11.49
CA THR A 256 -15.82 8.09 -10.15
C THR A 256 -14.63 7.13 -10.11
N ARG A 257 -14.74 5.91 -10.65
CA ARG A 257 -13.63 4.95 -10.67
C ARG A 257 -12.40 5.51 -11.38
N VAL A 258 -12.58 6.12 -12.54
CA VAL A 258 -11.46 6.65 -13.33
C VAL A 258 -10.85 7.88 -12.66
N GLN A 259 -11.67 8.75 -12.06
CA GLN A 259 -11.18 9.89 -11.31
C GLN A 259 -10.35 9.46 -10.10
N GLU A 260 -10.89 8.58 -9.24
CA GLU A 260 -10.17 8.05 -8.08
C GLU A 260 -8.85 7.38 -8.49
N ARG A 261 -8.85 6.62 -9.59
CA ARG A 261 -7.66 5.94 -10.11
C ARG A 261 -6.55 6.88 -10.56
N GLN A 262 -6.87 8.10 -10.95
CA GLN A 262 -5.89 9.12 -11.33
C GLN A 262 -5.41 9.94 -10.13
N VAL A 263 -6.31 10.19 -9.17
CA VAL A 263 -6.01 11.00 -7.98
C VAL A 263 -5.05 10.25 -7.05
N TRP A 264 -5.29 8.98 -6.72
CA TRP A 264 -4.49 8.25 -5.73
C TRP A 264 -3.00 8.17 -6.08
N PRO A 265 -2.57 7.74 -7.29
CA PRO A 265 -1.14 7.71 -7.62
C PRO A 265 -0.47 9.09 -7.55
N THR A 266 -1.23 10.17 -7.77
CA THR A 266 -0.73 11.54 -7.66
C THR A 266 -0.54 11.94 -6.20
N VAL A 267 -1.50 11.60 -5.33
CA VAL A 267 -1.42 11.80 -3.88
C VAL A 267 -0.27 10.98 -3.28
N ASP A 268 -0.15 9.70 -3.66
CA ASP A 268 0.92 8.81 -3.21
C ASP A 268 2.29 9.39 -3.59
N LEU A 269 2.48 9.81 -4.85
CA LEU A 269 3.71 10.44 -5.28
C LEU A 269 4.05 11.70 -4.48
N LEU A 270 3.05 12.55 -4.21
CA LEU A 270 3.25 13.79 -3.47
C LEU A 270 3.67 13.51 -2.02
N LEU A 271 2.95 12.61 -1.34
CA LEU A 271 3.20 12.26 0.05
C LEU A 271 4.52 11.52 0.20
N GLU A 272 4.79 10.50 -0.63
CA GLU A 272 6.06 9.79 -0.63
C GLU A 272 7.23 10.74 -0.90
N ALA A 273 7.12 11.59 -1.92
CA ALA A 273 8.20 12.52 -2.26
C ALA A 273 8.49 13.50 -1.13
N PHE A 274 7.44 14.07 -0.54
CA PHE A 274 7.55 14.93 0.62
C PHE A 274 8.27 14.23 1.77
N VAL A 275 7.88 12.99 2.08
CA VAL A 275 8.43 12.34 3.25
C VAL A 275 9.88 11.89 3.04
N PHE A 276 10.21 11.32 1.88
CA PHE A 276 11.59 10.96 1.60
C PHE A 276 12.51 12.19 1.59
N ALA A 277 12.03 13.35 1.11
CA ALA A 277 12.75 14.60 1.24
C ALA A 277 12.88 15.07 2.70
N TYR A 278 11.77 15.05 3.46
CA TYR A 278 11.76 15.40 4.88
C TYR A 278 12.72 14.52 5.69
N MET A 279 12.70 13.21 5.46
CA MET A 279 13.65 12.25 6.01
C MET A 279 15.08 12.68 5.71
N GLY A 280 15.42 12.93 4.45
CA GLY A 280 16.77 13.36 4.08
C GLY A 280 17.22 14.62 4.83
N LEU A 281 16.32 15.62 4.94
CA LEU A 281 16.60 16.90 5.60
C LEU A 281 16.90 16.78 7.10
N GLN A 282 16.51 15.70 7.77
CA GLN A 282 16.75 15.50 9.20
C GLN A 282 18.22 15.19 9.56
N LEU A 283 19.08 14.83 8.60
CA LEU A 283 20.45 14.36 8.87
C LEU A 283 21.27 15.35 9.72
N LYS A 284 21.38 16.62 9.27
CA LYS A 284 22.13 17.64 10.02
C LYS A 284 21.56 17.86 11.41
N PHE A 285 20.23 17.83 11.54
CA PHE A 285 19.57 18.08 12.81
C PHE A 285 19.91 16.98 13.82
N VAL A 286 19.77 15.72 13.42
CA VAL A 286 20.14 14.55 14.22
C VAL A 286 21.58 14.64 14.71
N ILE A 287 22.52 14.98 13.81
CA ILE A 287 23.94 15.15 14.18
C ILE A 287 24.10 16.28 15.21
N SER A 288 23.43 17.42 14.99
CA SER A 288 23.55 18.58 15.87
C SER A 288 22.92 18.37 17.25
N GLU A 289 21.90 17.52 17.37
CA GLU A 289 21.24 17.19 18.62
C GLU A 289 22.10 16.25 19.47
N VAL A 290 22.69 15.22 18.85
CA VAL A 290 23.69 14.35 19.51
C VAL A 290 24.88 15.17 20.02
N GLN A 291 25.36 16.15 19.24
CA GLN A 291 26.43 17.04 19.67
C GLN A 291 26.02 17.94 20.85
N ARG A 292 24.78 18.42 20.88
CA ARG A 292 24.25 19.28 21.95
C ARG A 292 24.14 18.55 23.28
N GLU A 293 23.83 17.26 23.27
CA GLU A 293 23.83 16.42 24.48
C GLU A 293 25.25 16.05 24.97
N GLY A 294 26.31 16.51 24.29
CA GLY A 294 27.69 16.20 24.66
C GLY A 294 28.10 14.76 24.36
N LEU A 295 27.27 14.02 23.62
CA LEU A 295 27.53 12.64 23.26
C LEU A 295 28.55 12.56 22.12
N PRO A 296 29.52 11.62 22.19
CA PRO A 296 30.49 11.45 21.14
C PRO A 296 29.82 10.91 19.87
N VAL A 297 29.59 11.79 18.89
CA VAL A 297 28.88 11.49 17.63
C VAL A 297 29.36 10.20 16.97
N HIS A 298 30.67 9.97 16.92
CA HIS A 298 31.25 8.78 16.32
C HIS A 298 30.84 7.47 17.01
N HIS A 299 30.66 7.47 18.34
CA HIS A 299 30.17 6.30 19.07
C HIS A 299 28.70 6.04 18.75
N ILE A 300 27.86 7.08 18.79
CA ILE A 300 26.42 6.95 18.50
C ILE A 300 26.19 6.42 17.07
N PHE A 301 26.92 6.96 16.08
CA PHE A 301 26.84 6.44 14.71
C PHE A 301 27.40 5.01 14.58
N GLY A 302 28.41 4.65 15.37
CA GLY A 302 28.91 3.27 15.47
C GLY A 302 27.86 2.32 16.04
N TYR A 303 27.19 2.69 17.13
CA TYR A 303 26.08 1.93 17.70
C TYR A 303 24.92 1.81 16.71
N ALA A 304 24.60 2.90 16.03
CA ALA A 304 23.55 2.92 15.03
C ALA A 304 23.85 1.98 13.85
N LEU A 305 25.10 1.88 13.42
CA LEU A 305 25.53 0.94 12.38
C LEU A 305 25.42 -0.52 12.85
N LEU A 306 25.73 -0.80 14.12
CA LEU A 306 25.57 -2.13 14.70
C LEU A 306 24.08 -2.51 14.83
N VAL A 307 23.23 -1.58 15.27
CA VAL A 307 21.78 -1.78 15.30
C VAL A 307 21.24 -1.99 13.88
N LEU A 308 21.69 -1.21 12.90
CA LEU A 308 21.35 -1.42 11.48
C LEU A 308 21.72 -2.83 11.01
N LEU A 309 22.90 -3.33 11.39
CA LEU A 309 23.30 -4.70 11.06
C LEU A 309 22.37 -5.73 11.71
N VAL A 310 22.01 -5.58 12.99
CA VAL A 310 21.05 -6.47 13.66
C VAL A 310 19.70 -6.45 12.94
N VAL A 311 19.19 -5.26 12.63
CA VAL A 311 17.93 -5.05 11.90
C VAL A 311 17.93 -5.72 10.53
N ILE A 312 19.06 -5.69 9.81
CA ILE A 312 19.26 -6.36 8.52
C ILE A 312 19.35 -7.88 8.68
N VAL A 313 20.03 -8.39 9.71
CA VAL A 313 20.31 -9.83 9.90
C VAL A 313 19.11 -10.58 10.50
N VAL A 314 18.37 -9.97 11.42
CA VAL A 314 17.25 -10.60 12.11
C VAL A 314 16.17 -11.07 11.13
N ARG A 315 15.94 -10.33 10.04
CA ARG A 315 14.91 -10.67 9.03
C ARG A 315 15.23 -11.92 8.20
N PRO A 316 16.37 -12.04 7.52
CA PRO A 316 16.81 -13.28 6.90
C PRO A 316 16.88 -14.43 7.91
N ALA A 317 17.47 -14.22 9.09
CA ALA A 317 17.59 -15.26 10.11
C ALA A 317 16.22 -15.84 10.48
N TRP A 318 15.22 -14.99 10.73
CA TRP A 318 13.86 -15.42 11.07
C TRP A 318 13.14 -16.14 9.92
N ILE A 319 13.24 -15.62 8.70
CA ILE A 319 12.56 -16.19 7.51
C ILE A 319 13.15 -17.56 7.17
N PHE A 320 14.47 -17.69 7.15
CA PHE A 320 15.14 -18.97 6.86
C PHE A 320 14.97 -19.97 7.99
N PHE A 321 14.99 -19.53 9.25
CA PHE A 321 14.68 -20.40 10.39
C PHE A 321 13.26 -21.01 10.28
N ASN A 322 12.26 -20.18 9.96
CA ASN A 322 10.89 -20.67 9.79
C ASN A 322 10.71 -21.55 8.54
N SER A 323 11.38 -21.21 7.44
CA SER A 323 11.34 -21.99 6.21
C SER A 323 11.99 -23.36 6.38
N GLY A 324 13.14 -23.43 7.04
CA GLY A 324 13.83 -24.67 7.38
C GLY A 324 13.02 -25.56 8.33
N ARG A 325 12.40 -24.97 9.35
CA ARG A 325 11.47 -25.69 10.24
C ARG A 325 10.29 -26.30 9.47
N ASN A 326 9.69 -25.56 8.54
CA ASN A 326 8.59 -26.08 7.72
C ASN A 326 9.02 -27.23 6.80
N LEU A 327 10.22 -27.17 6.23
CA LEU A 327 10.76 -28.25 5.41
C LEU A 327 11.01 -29.52 6.24
N LEU A 328 11.56 -29.36 7.43
CA LEU A 328 11.76 -30.46 8.39
C LEU A 328 10.43 -31.06 8.84
N PHE A 329 9.45 -30.24 9.20
CA PHE A 329 8.11 -30.72 9.56
C PHE A 329 7.42 -31.44 8.38
N ARG A 330 7.58 -30.98 7.14
CA ARG A 330 7.01 -31.64 5.96
C ARG A 330 7.63 -33.00 5.68
N THR A 331 8.96 -33.10 5.82
CA THR A 331 9.71 -34.35 5.61
C THR A 331 9.43 -35.37 6.71
N VAL A 332 9.27 -34.93 7.96
CA VAL A 332 9.00 -35.81 9.11
C VAL A 332 7.53 -36.24 9.19
N PHE A 333 6.57 -35.34 8.94
CA PHE A 333 5.14 -35.61 9.17
C PHE A 333 4.32 -35.92 7.90
N ARG A 334 4.95 -36.02 6.72
CA ARG A 334 4.37 -36.53 5.46
C ARG A 334 2.94 -36.01 5.16
N ARG A 335 2.65 -34.74 5.50
CA ARG A 335 1.36 -34.11 5.21
C ARG A 335 1.33 -33.61 3.76
N GLU A 336 0.75 -34.42 2.89
CA GLU A 336 0.31 -34.00 1.56
C GLU A 336 -0.81 -32.95 1.71
N GLY A 337 -0.62 -31.76 1.13
CA GLY A 337 -1.64 -30.69 1.13
C GLY A 337 -1.22 -29.33 1.71
N VAL A 338 0.00 -29.18 2.24
CA VAL A 338 0.50 -27.83 2.62
C VAL A 338 0.87 -27.07 1.35
N ALA A 339 0.14 -25.98 1.07
CA ALA A 339 0.37 -25.09 -0.06
C ALA A 339 1.87 -24.81 -0.28
N ASP A 340 2.35 -24.94 -1.52
CA ASP A 340 3.76 -24.77 -1.86
C ASP A 340 4.31 -23.50 -1.20
N GLY A 341 5.33 -23.68 -0.35
CA GLY A 341 6.03 -22.58 0.27
C GLY A 341 6.75 -21.74 -0.80
N LEU A 342 7.11 -20.51 -0.46
CA LEU A 342 8.01 -19.73 -1.31
C LEU A 342 9.32 -20.50 -1.53
N THR A 343 9.89 -20.39 -2.73
CA THR A 343 11.22 -20.95 -3.02
C THR A 343 12.28 -20.25 -2.16
N TRP A 344 13.48 -20.83 -2.06
CA TRP A 344 14.55 -20.21 -1.28
C TRP A 344 14.97 -18.85 -1.89
N GLN A 345 14.92 -18.70 -3.22
CA GLN A 345 15.15 -17.43 -3.93
C GLN A 345 14.10 -16.38 -3.55
N GLN A 346 12.83 -16.79 -3.56
CA GLN A 346 11.71 -15.94 -3.17
C GLN A 346 11.83 -15.51 -1.70
N ASN A 347 12.18 -16.43 -0.80
CA ASN A 347 12.42 -16.12 0.61
C ASN A 347 13.61 -15.17 0.80
N LEU A 348 14.69 -15.34 0.04
CA LEU A 348 15.85 -14.44 0.09
C LEU A 348 15.47 -13.02 -0.32
N VAL A 349 14.79 -12.86 -1.46
CA VAL A 349 14.31 -11.55 -1.92
C VAL A 349 13.31 -10.94 -0.93
N LEU A 350 12.37 -11.73 -0.42
CA LEU A 350 11.40 -11.29 0.59
C LEU A 350 12.09 -10.83 1.89
N SER A 351 13.17 -11.52 2.29
CA SER A 351 13.96 -11.13 3.47
C SER A 351 14.77 -9.86 3.25
N TRP A 352 15.19 -9.58 2.01
CA TRP A 352 15.98 -8.40 1.66
C TRP A 352 15.13 -7.16 1.36
N ALA A 353 13.84 -7.35 1.08
CA ALA A 353 12.88 -6.29 0.76
C ALA A 353 12.43 -5.43 1.97
N GLY A 354 12.99 -5.65 3.16
CA GLY A 354 12.58 -4.99 4.40
C GLY A 354 13.24 -3.64 4.68
N MET A 355 13.11 -2.67 3.79
CA MET A 355 13.61 -1.30 4.02
C MET A 355 12.84 -0.64 5.17
N ARG A 356 13.44 0.27 5.96
CA ARG A 356 12.72 1.08 6.97
C ARG A 356 12.44 2.45 6.37
N GLY A 357 11.33 3.05 6.77
CA GLY A 357 10.83 4.25 6.11
C GLY A 357 10.31 5.30 7.08
N VAL A 358 9.31 6.02 6.59
CA VAL A 358 8.67 7.17 7.24
C VAL A 358 8.24 6.90 8.67
N VAL A 359 7.56 5.76 8.86
CA VAL A 359 6.91 5.41 10.12
C VAL A 359 7.95 5.30 11.24
N THR A 360 9.13 4.78 10.93
CA THR A 360 10.27 4.75 11.86
C THR A 360 10.67 6.15 12.31
N LEU A 361 10.79 7.12 11.40
CA LEU A 361 11.13 8.49 11.80
C LEU A 361 10.00 9.19 12.57
N ALA A 362 8.76 8.98 12.15
CA ALA A 362 7.59 9.55 12.81
C ALA A 362 7.48 9.04 14.25
N ALA A 363 7.62 7.73 14.46
CA ALA A 363 7.62 7.11 15.77
C ALA A 363 8.81 7.57 16.63
N ALA A 364 10.01 7.69 16.05
CA ALA A 364 11.19 8.21 16.76
C ALA A 364 11.00 9.65 17.23
N ALA A 365 10.41 10.51 16.38
CA ALA A 365 10.04 11.87 16.75
C ALA A 365 8.91 11.89 17.80
N GLY A 366 8.05 10.86 17.80
CA GLY A 366 6.96 10.59 18.74
C GLY A 366 7.39 10.33 20.17
N VAL A 367 8.67 10.04 20.41
CA VAL A 367 9.18 9.78 21.76
C VAL A 367 8.99 11.04 22.63
N PRO A 368 8.25 10.94 23.75
CA PRO A 368 7.99 12.07 24.64
C PRO A 368 9.27 12.75 25.13
N PHE A 369 9.20 14.04 25.43
CA PHE A 369 10.33 14.76 26.03
C PHE A 369 10.53 14.37 27.49
N THR A 370 9.44 14.11 28.21
CA THR A 370 9.45 13.83 29.65
C THR A 370 8.57 12.64 30.02
N THR A 371 8.87 12.02 31.15
CA THR A 371 8.06 10.97 31.79
C THR A 371 6.92 11.60 32.60
N VAL A 372 5.99 10.78 33.12
CA VAL A 372 4.88 11.25 33.97
C VAL A 372 5.41 11.89 35.27
N LEU A 373 6.63 11.55 35.69
CA LEU A 373 7.30 12.13 36.85
C LEU A 373 8.01 13.47 36.55
N GLY A 374 7.99 13.93 35.31
CA GLY A 374 8.65 15.17 34.88
C GLY A 374 10.14 15.04 34.56
N GLU A 375 10.70 13.83 34.66
CA GLU A 375 12.09 13.54 34.28
C GLU A 375 12.23 13.49 32.75
N GLU A 376 13.43 13.81 32.23
CA GLU A 376 13.72 13.69 30.80
C GLU A 376 13.61 12.23 30.33
N PHE A 377 13.09 12.03 29.11
CA PHE A 377 13.00 10.70 28.55
C PHE A 377 14.40 10.12 28.30
N PRO A 378 14.71 8.91 28.83
CA PRO A 378 16.05 8.34 28.74
C PRO A 378 16.49 8.09 27.30
N GLY A 379 17.58 8.74 26.88
CA GLY A 379 18.25 8.51 25.60
C GLY A 379 17.45 8.90 24.36
N ARG A 380 16.52 9.87 24.46
CA ARG A 380 15.65 10.29 23.33
C ARG A 380 16.43 10.66 22.07
N ALA A 381 17.47 11.50 22.16
CA ALA A 381 18.25 11.86 20.98
C ALA A 381 19.00 10.67 20.39
N VAL A 382 19.44 9.72 21.22
CA VAL A 382 20.06 8.47 20.78
C VAL A 382 19.06 7.62 20.00
N ILE A 383 17.82 7.49 20.48
CA ILE A 383 16.75 6.79 19.76
C ILE A 383 16.52 7.42 18.39
N GLN A 384 16.42 8.75 18.32
CA GLN A 384 16.22 9.47 17.07
C GLN A 384 17.39 9.29 16.10
N ALA A 385 18.62 9.37 16.60
CA ALA A 385 19.82 9.18 15.79
C ALA A 385 19.94 7.75 15.25
N VAL A 386 19.72 6.75 16.09
CA VAL A 386 19.74 5.35 15.65
C VAL A 386 18.61 5.05 14.69
N ALA A 387 17.39 5.50 14.97
CA ALA A 387 16.25 5.32 14.08
C ALA A 387 16.48 5.95 12.71
N PHE A 388 17.07 7.16 12.67
CA PHE A 388 17.44 7.83 11.43
C PHE A 388 18.46 7.01 10.62
N VAL A 389 19.56 6.59 11.24
CA VAL A 389 20.61 5.81 10.56
C VAL A 389 20.07 4.46 10.09
N VAL A 390 19.18 3.82 10.86
CA VAL A 390 18.55 2.57 10.47
C VAL A 390 17.60 2.77 9.29
N ALA A 391 16.75 3.79 9.32
CA ALA A 391 15.82 4.12 8.24
C ALA A 391 16.57 4.45 6.94
N VAL A 392 17.46 5.43 6.99
CA VAL A 392 18.25 5.86 5.82
C VAL A 392 19.22 4.77 5.37
N GLY A 393 19.88 4.09 6.30
CA GLY A 393 20.85 3.04 6.01
C GLY A 393 20.21 1.82 5.35
N THR A 394 19.08 1.32 5.86
CA THR A 394 18.37 0.20 5.21
C THR A 394 17.84 0.62 3.84
N LEU A 395 17.26 1.81 3.70
CA LEU A 395 16.78 2.31 2.42
C LEU A 395 17.93 2.40 1.39
N LEU A 396 19.05 3.03 1.73
CA LEU A 396 20.20 3.16 0.82
C LEU A 396 20.84 1.82 0.49
N LEU A 397 21.10 0.97 1.49
CA LEU A 397 21.76 -0.31 1.27
C LEU A 397 20.84 -1.31 0.55
N GLN A 398 19.65 -1.56 1.08
CA GLN A 398 18.74 -2.55 0.52
C GLN A 398 18.05 -2.04 -0.74
N GLY A 399 17.69 -0.75 -0.82
CA GLY A 399 17.09 -0.17 -2.02
C GLY A 399 18.03 -0.22 -3.24
N LEU A 400 19.33 0.03 -3.07
CA LEU A 400 20.30 -0.08 -4.15
C LEU A 400 20.59 -1.54 -4.55
N THR A 401 20.61 -2.46 -3.58
CA THR A 401 21.02 -3.85 -3.81
C THR A 401 19.87 -4.79 -4.18
N LEU A 402 18.63 -4.48 -3.82
CA LEU A 402 17.45 -5.30 -4.11
C LEU A 402 17.22 -5.52 -5.61
N PRO A 403 17.29 -4.50 -6.50
CA PRO A 403 17.17 -4.73 -7.95
C PRO A 403 18.19 -5.73 -8.50
N LEU A 404 19.44 -5.64 -8.02
CA LEU A 404 20.52 -6.55 -8.42
C LEU A 404 20.23 -7.98 -7.96
N LEU A 405 19.75 -8.12 -6.71
CA LEU A 405 19.39 -9.41 -6.14
C LEU A 405 18.26 -10.08 -6.92
N ILE A 406 17.20 -9.33 -7.25
CA ILE A 406 16.05 -9.84 -8.02
C ILE A 406 16.51 -10.32 -9.40
N ARG A 407 17.31 -9.51 -10.11
CA ARG A 407 17.81 -9.86 -11.46
C ARG A 407 18.73 -11.08 -11.46
N ARG A 408 19.53 -11.27 -10.41
CA ARG A 408 20.46 -12.41 -10.33
C ARG A 408 19.78 -13.73 -9.97
N LEU A 409 18.71 -13.69 -9.18
CA LEU A 409 18.06 -14.89 -8.68
C LEU A 409 16.96 -15.43 -9.60
N ASP A 410 16.62 -14.69 -10.66
CA ASP A 410 15.56 -15.02 -11.62
C ASP A 410 14.31 -15.59 -10.95
N VAL A 411 13.70 -14.75 -10.11
CA VAL A 411 12.62 -15.17 -9.19
C VAL A 411 11.27 -15.34 -9.90
N ALA A 412 11.24 -15.19 -11.23
CA ALA A 412 10.05 -15.42 -12.03
C ALA A 412 9.61 -16.89 -11.90
N ASP A 413 8.32 -17.09 -11.60
CA ASP A 413 7.72 -18.43 -11.54
C ASP A 413 6.98 -18.70 -12.87
N PRO A 414 7.47 -19.60 -13.75
CA PRO A 414 6.80 -19.92 -15.01
C PRO A 414 5.38 -20.47 -14.81
N LEU A 415 5.11 -21.15 -13.67
CA LEU A 415 3.79 -21.67 -13.36
C LEU A 415 2.82 -20.55 -12.97
N GLU A 416 3.30 -19.49 -12.34
CA GLU A 416 2.48 -18.32 -12.03
C GLU A 416 2.14 -17.52 -13.29
N GLN A 417 3.07 -17.40 -14.24
CA GLN A 417 2.79 -16.81 -15.56
C GLN A 417 1.68 -17.59 -16.27
N GLN A 418 1.78 -18.93 -16.33
CA GLN A 418 0.73 -19.77 -16.91
C GLN A 418 -0.62 -19.60 -16.21
N ARG A 419 -0.65 -19.48 -14.87
CA ARG A 419 -1.89 -19.22 -14.12
C ARG A 419 -2.50 -17.87 -14.47
N ASN A 420 -1.68 -16.82 -14.56
CA ASN A 420 -2.14 -15.48 -14.94
C ASN A 420 -2.69 -15.48 -16.38
N ASP A 421 -2.04 -16.18 -17.30
CA ASP A 421 -2.51 -16.32 -18.68
C ASP A 421 -3.84 -17.09 -18.74
N ASN A 422 -3.98 -18.18 -17.98
CA ASN A 422 -5.23 -18.92 -17.88
C ASN A 422 -6.36 -18.06 -17.30
N GLN A 423 -6.10 -17.30 -16.24
CA GLN A 423 -7.08 -16.36 -15.65
C GLN A 423 -7.48 -15.26 -16.65
N ARG A 424 -6.53 -14.77 -17.45
CA ARG A 424 -6.79 -13.82 -18.52
C ARG A 424 -7.69 -14.41 -19.61
N LEU A 425 -7.41 -15.62 -20.08
CA LEU A 425 -8.25 -16.32 -21.05
C LEU A 425 -9.66 -16.57 -20.51
N LEU A 426 -9.77 -17.01 -19.25
CA LEU A 426 -11.04 -17.22 -18.57
C LEU A 426 -11.87 -15.93 -18.49
N SER A 427 -11.24 -14.81 -18.11
CA SER A 427 -11.91 -13.52 -18.06
C SER A 427 -12.43 -13.07 -19.43
N GLN A 428 -11.68 -13.32 -20.50
CA GLN A 428 -12.11 -13.03 -21.88
C GLN A 428 -13.28 -13.92 -22.28
N ALA A 429 -13.26 -15.21 -21.91
CA ALA A 429 -14.36 -16.14 -22.18
C ALA A 429 -15.65 -15.74 -21.45
N ILE A 430 -15.56 -15.33 -20.17
CA ILE A 430 -16.69 -14.84 -19.38
C ILE A 430 -17.27 -13.58 -20.02
N ALA A 431 -16.41 -12.60 -20.34
CA ALA A 431 -16.84 -11.35 -20.98
C ALA A 431 -17.48 -11.60 -22.36
N ARG A 432 -16.93 -12.50 -23.17
CA ARG A 432 -17.51 -12.87 -24.46
C ARG A 432 -18.89 -13.50 -24.30
N THR A 433 -19.01 -14.46 -23.39
CA THR A 433 -20.27 -15.17 -23.12
C THR A 433 -21.35 -14.22 -22.62
N ALA A 434 -21.00 -13.29 -21.73
CA ALA A 434 -21.92 -12.28 -21.22
C ALA A 434 -22.42 -11.34 -22.33
N ALA A 435 -21.52 -10.90 -23.23
CA ALA A 435 -21.88 -10.06 -24.37
C ALA A 435 -22.84 -10.78 -25.33
N GLU A 436 -22.54 -12.02 -25.73
CA GLU A 436 -23.41 -12.79 -26.62
C GLU A 436 -24.78 -13.06 -25.97
N THR A 437 -24.79 -13.43 -24.68
CA THR A 437 -26.04 -13.67 -23.93
C THR A 437 -26.91 -12.41 -23.89
N TYR A 438 -26.32 -11.23 -23.66
CA TYR A 438 -27.06 -9.96 -23.69
C TYR A 438 -27.61 -9.66 -25.08
N LEU A 439 -26.78 -9.78 -26.13
CA LEU A 439 -27.18 -9.51 -27.51
C LEU A 439 -28.28 -10.47 -28.01
N GLU A 440 -28.24 -11.75 -27.61
CA GLU A 440 -29.29 -12.71 -27.93
C GLU A 440 -30.63 -12.36 -27.26
N ARG A 441 -30.60 -11.90 -26.00
CA ARG A 441 -31.82 -11.43 -25.32
C ARG A 441 -32.36 -10.17 -26.00
N ALA A 442 -31.50 -9.19 -26.28
CA ALA A 442 -31.90 -7.97 -26.99
C ALA A 442 -32.49 -8.25 -28.38
N ALA A 443 -32.00 -9.28 -29.08
CA ALA A 443 -32.55 -9.71 -30.37
C ALA A 443 -33.92 -10.38 -30.24
N LYS A 444 -34.17 -11.11 -29.15
CA LYS A 444 -35.44 -11.81 -28.89
C LYS A 444 -36.53 -10.87 -28.38
N ASP A 445 -36.18 -10.02 -27.42
CA ASP A 445 -37.12 -9.14 -26.75
C ASP A 445 -37.48 -7.92 -27.62
N GLY A 446 -36.64 -7.61 -28.61
CA GLY A 446 -36.75 -6.41 -29.44
C GLY A 446 -36.46 -5.14 -28.63
N ILE A 447 -36.48 -3.99 -29.32
CA ILE A 447 -36.32 -2.68 -28.68
C ILE A 447 -37.54 -1.85 -29.04
N SER A 448 -38.32 -1.48 -28.03
CA SER A 448 -39.56 -0.72 -28.20
C SER A 448 -39.33 0.54 -29.04
N GLY A 449 -40.09 0.69 -30.13
CA GLY A 449 -40.00 1.84 -31.03
C GLY A 449 -38.91 1.75 -32.11
N VAL A 450 -38.23 0.61 -32.25
CA VAL A 450 -37.26 0.37 -33.32
C VAL A 450 -37.65 -0.87 -34.13
N ASP A 451 -37.53 -0.78 -35.45
CA ASP A 451 -37.76 -1.90 -36.37
C ASP A 451 -36.81 -3.09 -36.10
N SER A 452 -37.35 -4.31 -36.15
CA SER A 452 -36.66 -5.56 -35.84
C SER A 452 -35.43 -5.78 -36.73
N ASP A 453 -35.54 -5.45 -38.02
CA ASP A 453 -34.43 -5.60 -38.98
C ASP A 453 -33.28 -4.64 -38.66
N ARG A 454 -33.62 -3.40 -38.26
CA ARG A 454 -32.65 -2.40 -37.83
C ARG A 454 -31.99 -2.77 -36.50
N VAL A 455 -32.74 -3.35 -35.56
CA VAL A 455 -32.18 -3.90 -34.31
C VAL A 455 -31.20 -5.03 -34.62
N ALA A 456 -31.56 -5.96 -35.51
CA ALA A 456 -30.71 -7.07 -35.91
C ALA A 456 -29.41 -6.61 -36.59
N GLU A 457 -29.47 -5.61 -37.48
CA GLU A 457 -28.30 -5.02 -38.12
C GLU A 457 -27.34 -4.37 -37.11
N VAL A 458 -27.89 -3.59 -36.17
CA VAL A 458 -27.10 -2.94 -35.12
C VAL A 458 -26.50 -3.97 -34.17
N ILE A 459 -27.24 -5.01 -33.77
CA ILE A 459 -26.72 -6.12 -32.96
C ILE A 459 -25.58 -6.83 -33.68
N ALA A 460 -25.70 -7.11 -34.98
CA ALA A 460 -24.62 -7.72 -35.77
C ALA A 460 -23.37 -6.82 -35.80
N ARG A 461 -23.55 -5.50 -35.88
CA ARG A 461 -22.46 -4.51 -35.80
C ARG A 461 -21.82 -4.48 -34.42
N VAL A 462 -22.60 -4.48 -33.34
CA VAL A 462 -22.08 -4.53 -31.95
C VAL A 462 -21.30 -5.83 -31.74
N ARG A 463 -21.84 -6.97 -32.19
CA ARG A 463 -21.16 -8.29 -32.14
C ARG A 463 -19.80 -8.27 -32.85
N ARG A 464 -19.73 -7.70 -34.05
CA ARG A 464 -18.45 -7.51 -34.77
C ARG A 464 -17.48 -6.64 -33.98
N SER A 465 -17.96 -5.54 -33.39
CA SER A 465 -17.12 -4.65 -32.59
C SER A 465 -16.57 -5.31 -31.32
N VAL A 466 -17.35 -6.17 -30.67
CA VAL A 466 -16.92 -6.94 -29.50
C VAL A 466 -15.89 -7.99 -29.89
N ARG A 467 -16.07 -8.69 -31.01
CA ARG A 467 -15.11 -9.71 -31.50
C ARG A 467 -13.79 -9.07 -31.94
N ALA A 468 -13.85 -8.03 -32.76
CA ALA A 468 -12.69 -7.25 -33.20
C ALA A 468 -11.96 -6.52 -32.04
N ARG A 469 -12.50 -6.53 -30.82
CA ARG A 469 -11.79 -6.09 -29.63
C ARG A 469 -10.93 -7.21 -29.02
N MET A 470 -11.41 -8.45 -29.08
CA MET A 470 -10.70 -9.56 -28.46
C MET A 470 -9.53 -10.05 -29.32
N ASP A 471 -9.64 -9.88 -30.63
CA ASP A 471 -8.58 -10.17 -31.58
C ASP A 471 -7.75 -8.89 -31.75
N ALA A 472 -6.45 -8.94 -31.42
CA ALA A 472 -5.59 -7.76 -31.24
C ALA A 472 -5.14 -7.04 -32.54
N ASP A 473 -5.86 -7.21 -33.64
CA ASP A 473 -5.52 -6.63 -34.95
C ASP A 473 -6.58 -5.61 -35.40
N GLU A 474 -6.10 -4.47 -35.91
CA GLU A 474 -6.82 -3.33 -36.52
C GLU A 474 -7.16 -2.14 -35.59
N THR A 475 -6.19 -1.24 -35.44
CA THR A 475 -6.32 0.06 -34.75
C THR A 475 -6.63 1.26 -35.67
N GLU A 476 -6.34 1.22 -36.97
CA GLU A 476 -6.41 2.43 -37.82
C GLU A 476 -7.80 2.74 -38.41
N ASP A 477 -8.72 1.77 -38.51
CA ASP A 477 -10.04 1.96 -39.15
C ASP A 477 -11.21 2.13 -38.15
N ARG A 478 -10.90 2.20 -36.86
CA ARG A 478 -11.84 2.14 -35.73
C ARG A 478 -12.64 3.43 -35.54
N GLU A 479 -11.99 4.60 -35.58
CA GLU A 479 -12.65 5.89 -35.27
C GLU A 479 -13.63 6.35 -36.37
N LYS A 480 -13.28 6.17 -37.65
CA LYS A 480 -14.14 6.58 -38.77
C LYS A 480 -15.43 5.74 -38.88
N ARG A 481 -15.36 4.44 -38.57
CA ARG A 481 -16.52 3.53 -38.58
C ARG A 481 -17.43 3.70 -37.34
N ILE A 482 -16.90 4.18 -36.22
CA ILE A 482 -17.66 4.42 -34.96
C ILE A 482 -18.48 5.71 -35.03
N ALA A 483 -17.96 6.76 -35.67
CA ALA A 483 -18.67 8.04 -35.82
C ALA A 483 -20.03 7.91 -36.54
N ALA A 484 -20.17 6.92 -37.43
CA ALA A 484 -21.37 6.67 -38.25
C ALA A 484 -22.44 5.78 -37.59
N ALA A 485 -22.31 5.37 -36.33
CA ALA A 485 -23.05 4.21 -35.80
C ALA A 485 -24.45 4.46 -35.18
N GLY A 486 -24.90 5.71 -34.99
CA GLY A 486 -26.25 6.02 -34.48
C GLY A 486 -26.50 5.67 -32.99
N ALA A 487 -27.52 6.29 -32.38
CA ALA A 487 -27.75 6.25 -30.92
C ALA A 487 -27.98 4.82 -30.38
N LEU A 488 -28.72 4.00 -31.13
CA LEU A 488 -29.01 2.61 -30.77
C LEU A 488 -27.75 1.75 -30.60
N PHE A 489 -26.74 1.97 -31.43
CA PHE A 489 -25.47 1.25 -31.34
C PHE A 489 -24.73 1.59 -30.03
N ASP A 490 -24.65 2.88 -29.69
CA ASP A 490 -23.97 3.32 -28.46
C ASP A 490 -24.70 2.82 -27.21
N THR A 491 -26.04 2.84 -27.19
CA THR A 491 -26.84 2.27 -26.09
C THR A 491 -26.64 0.75 -25.95
N LEU A 492 -26.75 0.00 -27.04
CA LEU A 492 -26.53 -1.45 -27.01
C LEU A 492 -25.11 -1.81 -26.58
N ARG A 493 -24.11 -1.06 -27.06
CA ARG A 493 -22.72 -1.25 -26.68
C ARG A 493 -22.50 -0.96 -25.19
N HIS A 494 -23.04 0.15 -24.68
CA HIS A 494 -22.96 0.47 -23.25
C HIS A 494 -23.58 -0.66 -22.40
N ASN A 495 -24.77 -1.14 -22.75
CA ASN A 495 -25.41 -2.22 -22.01
C ASN A 495 -24.65 -3.56 -22.08
N VAL A 496 -24.00 -3.86 -23.22
CA VAL A 496 -23.09 -5.01 -23.31
C VAL A 496 -21.94 -4.87 -22.31
N LEU A 497 -21.32 -3.69 -22.19
CA LEU A 497 -20.24 -3.44 -21.24
C LEU A 497 -20.70 -3.63 -19.79
N VAL A 498 -21.90 -3.12 -19.45
CA VAL A 498 -22.53 -3.32 -18.14
C VAL A 498 -22.76 -4.82 -17.85
N ALA A 499 -23.27 -5.58 -18.82
CA ALA A 499 -23.49 -7.01 -18.68
C ALA A 499 -22.18 -7.80 -18.51
N GLN A 500 -21.14 -7.45 -19.28
CA GLN A 500 -19.81 -8.04 -19.15
C GLN A 500 -19.23 -7.81 -17.75
N ARG A 501 -19.32 -6.58 -17.24
CA ARG A 501 -18.86 -6.22 -15.90
C ARG A 501 -19.59 -7.04 -14.84
N ALA A 502 -20.92 -7.10 -14.90
CA ALA A 502 -21.72 -7.86 -13.93
C ALA A 502 -21.32 -9.35 -13.91
N ALA A 503 -21.10 -9.96 -15.08
CA ALA A 503 -20.66 -11.35 -15.18
C ALA A 503 -19.26 -11.59 -14.60
N LEU A 504 -18.31 -10.71 -14.90
CA LEU A 504 -16.94 -10.80 -14.37
C LEU A 504 -16.91 -10.64 -12.84
N ILE A 505 -17.70 -9.71 -12.30
CA ILE A 505 -17.88 -9.50 -10.86
C ILE A 505 -18.48 -10.75 -10.21
N ALA A 506 -19.52 -11.34 -10.81
CA ALA A 506 -20.14 -12.56 -10.32
C ALA A 506 -19.18 -13.76 -10.32
N ALA A 507 -18.36 -13.91 -11.37
CA ALA A 507 -17.34 -14.96 -11.45
C ALA A 507 -16.23 -14.79 -10.39
N ARG A 508 -15.89 -13.54 -10.05
CA ARG A 508 -14.98 -13.26 -8.94
C ARG A 508 -15.61 -13.56 -7.58
N ASP A 509 -16.90 -13.24 -7.42
CA ASP A 509 -17.64 -13.53 -6.19
C ASP A 509 -17.89 -15.04 -5.97
N SER A 510 -17.96 -15.84 -7.04
CA SER A 510 -18.00 -17.31 -6.97
C SER A 510 -16.63 -17.96 -6.78
N GLY A 511 -15.53 -17.20 -6.89
CA GLY A 511 -14.16 -17.71 -6.80
C GLY A 511 -13.64 -18.38 -8.07
N GLU A 512 -14.37 -18.28 -9.18
CA GLU A 512 -13.94 -18.77 -10.50
C GLU A 512 -12.83 -17.89 -11.09
N LEU A 513 -12.93 -16.56 -10.88
CA LEU A 513 -11.98 -15.56 -11.38
C LEU A 513 -11.22 -14.89 -10.23
N ASP A 514 -9.89 -14.78 -10.36
CA ASP A 514 -9.06 -14.05 -9.41
C ASP A 514 -9.34 -12.53 -9.48
N ASP A 515 -9.36 -11.85 -8.34
CA ASP A 515 -9.66 -10.41 -8.28
C ASP A 515 -8.61 -9.56 -9.00
N GLU A 516 -7.34 -9.98 -8.99
CA GLU A 516 -6.27 -9.36 -9.78
C GLU A 516 -6.56 -9.44 -11.29
N ALA A 517 -7.04 -10.58 -11.79
CA ALA A 517 -7.41 -10.77 -13.19
C ALA A 517 -8.66 -9.96 -13.55
N LEU A 518 -9.66 -9.94 -12.67
CA LEU A 518 -10.84 -9.07 -12.79
C LEU A 518 -10.42 -7.61 -12.96
N ARG A 519 -9.60 -7.08 -12.05
CA ARG A 519 -9.16 -5.68 -12.08
C ARG A 519 -8.40 -5.34 -13.37
N ALA A 520 -7.54 -6.25 -13.86
CA ALA A 520 -6.84 -6.05 -15.13
C ALA A 520 -7.80 -5.85 -16.31
N VAL A 521 -8.90 -6.61 -16.35
CA VAL A 521 -9.90 -6.60 -17.43
C VAL A 521 -10.86 -5.41 -17.32
N LEU A 522 -11.31 -5.10 -16.10
CA LEU A 522 -12.22 -3.97 -15.84
C LEU A 522 -11.59 -2.64 -16.26
N ASN A 523 -10.28 -2.48 -16.09
CA ASN A 523 -9.57 -1.29 -16.55
C ASN A 523 -9.74 -1.02 -18.05
N GLY A 524 -9.76 -2.08 -18.87
CA GLY A 524 -10.01 -1.96 -20.30
C GLY A 524 -11.48 -1.65 -20.62
N LEU A 525 -12.41 -2.15 -19.79
CA LEU A 525 -13.84 -1.88 -19.93
C LEU A 525 -14.20 -0.43 -19.57
N ASP A 526 -13.61 0.13 -18.50
CA ASP A 526 -13.88 1.50 -18.04
C ASP A 526 -13.60 2.55 -19.15
N VAL A 527 -12.52 2.39 -19.92
CA VAL A 527 -12.16 3.31 -21.02
C VAL A 527 -13.22 3.31 -22.12
N GLU A 528 -13.77 2.14 -22.45
CA GLU A 528 -14.77 2.01 -23.51
C GLU A 528 -16.16 2.50 -23.08
N GLU A 529 -16.47 2.35 -21.80
CA GLU A 529 -17.72 2.77 -21.17
C GLU A 529 -17.79 4.30 -21.12
N ILE A 530 -16.71 4.98 -20.70
CA ILE A 530 -16.61 6.45 -20.76
C ILE A 530 -16.81 6.95 -22.18
N ALA A 531 -16.14 6.32 -23.16
CA ALA A 531 -16.27 6.72 -24.54
C ALA A 531 -17.70 6.52 -25.08
N ALA A 532 -18.43 5.52 -24.57
CA ALA A 532 -19.83 5.29 -24.93
C ALA A 532 -20.76 6.31 -24.25
N GLU A 533 -20.60 6.55 -22.95
CA GLU A 533 -21.38 7.54 -22.18
C GLU A 533 -21.23 8.94 -22.75
N ALA A 534 -20.00 9.39 -23.02
CA ALA A 534 -19.75 10.71 -23.61
C ALA A 534 -20.37 10.87 -25.01
N ARG A 535 -20.49 9.79 -25.80
CA ARG A 535 -21.17 9.81 -27.10
C ARG A 535 -22.69 9.87 -26.96
N ILE A 536 -23.25 9.20 -25.95
CA ILE A 536 -24.68 9.23 -25.64
C ILE A 536 -25.05 10.65 -25.19
N GLU A 537 -24.30 11.23 -24.25
CA GLU A 537 -24.55 12.55 -23.68
C GLU A 537 -24.52 13.67 -24.75
N ARG A 538 -23.52 13.66 -25.64
CA ARG A 538 -23.43 14.58 -26.79
C ARG A 538 -24.59 14.51 -27.78
N ARG A 539 -25.39 13.44 -27.75
CA ARG A 539 -26.55 13.27 -28.64
C ARG A 539 -27.88 13.57 -27.95
N THR A 540 -27.90 13.59 -26.62
CA THR A 540 -29.06 13.95 -25.81
C THR A 540 -29.07 15.42 -25.39
N THR A 541 -27.93 16.11 -25.55
CA THR A 541 -27.77 17.57 -25.43
C THR A 541 -27.82 18.21 -26.82
#